data_AF-A0A2G0E722-F1
#
_entry.id   AF-A0A2G0E722-F1
#
_cell.length_a   1.000
_cell.length_b   1.000
_cell.length_c   1.000
_cell.angle_alpha   90.00
_cell.angle_beta   90.00
_cell.angle_gamma   90.00
#
_symmetry.space_group_name_H-M   'P 1'
#
loop_
_entity.id
_entity.type
_entity.pdbx_description
1 polymer ?
#
loop_
_entity_poly.entity_id
_entity_poly.type
_entity_poly.pdbx_seq_one_letter_code
_entity_poly.pdbx_strand_id
1 'polypeptide(L)'
;KPNRAGEFIRDGYRVTDYATIAYIKDILIHPRYQRQGIGKALLNEALEKITSYGPVQIELLTDDTEKTKKFYESVGFVQVKEMDAVSYIKDTRR
;
A
#
# COMPACT_ATOMS: atom_id res chain seq x y z
N LYS A 1 -33.18 -1.51 21.91
CA LYS A 1 -34.54 -1.05 21.51
C LYS A 1 -34.45 0.42 21.12
N PRO A 2 -35.03 0.85 19.99
CA PRO A 2 -35.07 2.27 19.65
C PRO A 2 -36.03 2.99 20.61
N ASN A 3 -35.71 4.23 20.99
CA ASN A 3 -36.74 5.21 21.32
C ASN A 3 -37.49 5.55 20.02
N ARG A 4 -38.81 5.65 20.12
CA ARG A 4 -39.75 5.72 19.00
C ARG A 4 -39.52 6.98 18.12
N ALA A 5 -38.60 6.96 17.15
CA ALA A 5 -38.61 7.74 15.88
C ALA A 5 -37.25 7.78 15.12
N GLY A 6 -36.48 6.69 15.06
CA GLY A 6 -35.53 6.51 13.95
C GLY A 6 -34.19 7.25 14.00
N GLU A 7 -33.52 7.35 15.14
CA GLU A 7 -32.12 7.75 15.17
C GLU A 7 -31.19 6.51 15.07
N PHE A 8 -30.37 6.50 14.01
CA PHE A 8 -29.35 5.49 13.76
C PHE A 8 -28.37 5.39 14.93
N ILE A 9 -28.32 4.22 15.59
CA ILE A 9 -27.21 3.87 16.47
C ILE A 9 -26.03 3.51 15.57
N ARG A 10 -25.16 4.49 15.30
CA ARG A 10 -23.83 4.23 14.75
C ARG A 10 -22.84 4.22 15.90
N ASP A 11 -22.68 3.08 16.55
CA ASP A 11 -21.47 2.83 17.33
C ASP A 11 -20.33 2.57 16.35
N GLY A 12 -19.38 3.51 16.34
CA GLY A 12 -18.21 3.46 15.49
C GLY A 12 -17.07 4.21 16.14
N TYR A 13 -16.71 3.86 17.37
CA TYR A 13 -15.43 4.25 17.94
C TYR A 13 -14.35 3.39 17.26
N ARG A 14 -13.47 4.02 16.49
CA ARG A 14 -12.25 3.37 15.98
C ARG A 14 -11.09 3.65 16.93
N VAL A 15 -10.44 2.56 17.31
CA VAL A 15 -9.12 2.50 17.97
C VAL A 15 -8.05 2.55 16.86
N THR A 16 -6.96 3.30 17.05
CA THR A 16 -5.80 3.34 16.14
C THR A 16 -4.49 3.25 16.95
N ASP A 17 -3.50 2.53 16.41
CA ASP A 17 -2.29 2.05 17.09
C ASP A 17 -0.97 2.64 16.53
N TYR A 18 -1.03 3.75 15.81
CA TYR A 18 0.14 4.55 15.41
C TYR A 18 1.19 3.90 14.49
N ALA A 19 0.91 2.80 13.77
CA ALA A 19 1.53 2.47 12.47
C ALA A 19 0.98 1.15 11.89
N THR A 20 -0.29 1.10 11.47
CA THR A 20 -0.83 -0.12 10.85
C THR A 20 -0.40 -0.27 9.38
N ILE A 21 -0.14 0.85 8.68
CA ILE A 21 0.13 0.89 7.23
C ILE A 21 1.33 1.80 6.92
N ALA A 22 2.24 1.33 6.06
CA ALA A 22 3.25 2.15 5.41
C ALA A 22 2.94 2.29 3.91
N TYR A 23 3.14 3.48 3.36
CA TYR A 23 2.90 3.74 1.95
C TYR A 23 4.21 4.08 1.24
N ILE A 24 4.56 3.29 0.21
CA ILE A 24 5.72 3.54 -0.62
C ILE A 24 5.28 4.33 -1.85
N LYS A 25 5.93 5.48 -2.07
CA LYS A 25 5.68 6.35 -3.22
C LYS A 25 6.94 6.48 -4.07
N ASP A 26 6.74 6.48 -5.40
CA ASP A 26 7.71 6.83 -6.44
C ASP A 26 9.10 6.20 -6.32
N ILE A 27 9.27 4.97 -6.82
CA ILE A 27 10.61 4.38 -7.05
C ILE A 27 11.00 4.58 -8.52
N LEU A 28 11.79 5.63 -8.77
CA LEU A 28 12.21 6.00 -10.11
C LEU A 28 13.69 5.70 -10.31
N ILE A 29 13.98 4.77 -11.23
CA ILE A 29 15.34 4.47 -11.67
C ILE A 29 15.51 5.02 -13.08
N HIS A 30 16.48 5.91 -13.26
CA HIS A 30 16.79 6.48 -14.57
C HIS A 30 17.06 5.35 -15.60
N PRO A 31 16.55 5.43 -16.85
CA PRO A 31 16.56 4.32 -17.80
C PRO A 31 17.90 3.62 -17.99
N ARG A 32 19.00 4.39 -18.02
CA ARG A 32 20.38 3.86 -18.16
C ARG A 32 20.82 2.94 -17.00
N TYR A 33 20.17 3.01 -15.85
CA TYR A 33 20.49 2.24 -14.64
C TYR A 33 19.45 1.15 -14.34
N GLN A 34 18.47 0.95 -15.21
CA GLN A 34 17.47 -0.11 -15.04
C GLN A 34 18.07 -1.49 -15.33
N ARG A 35 17.43 -2.55 -14.82
CA ARG A 35 17.85 -3.96 -14.99
C ARG A 35 19.21 -4.32 -14.38
N GLN A 36 19.77 -3.46 -13.52
CA GLN A 36 21.02 -3.69 -12.79
C GLN A 36 20.79 -4.07 -11.32
N GLY A 37 19.56 -4.41 -10.93
CA GLY A 37 19.22 -4.73 -9.54
C GLY A 37 19.03 -3.54 -8.61
N ILE A 38 19.38 -2.31 -9.03
CA ILE A 38 19.32 -1.09 -8.21
C ILE A 38 17.93 -0.86 -7.60
N GLY A 39 16.86 -0.94 -8.41
CA GLY A 39 15.50 -0.75 -7.91
C GLY A 39 15.10 -1.77 -6.85
N LYS A 40 15.55 -3.03 -7.01
CA LYS A 40 15.29 -4.10 -6.02
C LYS A 40 16.08 -3.86 -4.74
N ALA A 41 17.34 -3.44 -4.85
CA ALA A 41 18.18 -3.12 -3.70
C ALA A 41 17.57 -1.97 -2.87
N LEU A 42 17.17 -0.88 -3.54
CA LEU A 42 16.54 0.27 -2.88
C LEU A 42 15.21 -0.10 -2.21
N LEU A 43 14.37 -0.88 -2.89
CA LEU A 43 13.10 -1.30 -2.32
C LEU A 43 13.30 -2.23 -1.13
N ASN A 44 14.21 -3.20 -1.21
CA ASN A 44 14.53 -4.08 -0.08
C ASN A 44 15.04 -3.30 1.14
N GLU A 45 15.96 -2.36 0.93
CA GLU A 45 16.46 -1.51 2.03
C GLU A 45 15.34 -0.68 2.67
N ALA A 46 14.41 -0.16 1.86
CA ALA A 46 13.24 0.55 2.38
C ALA A 46 12.32 -0.37 3.19
N LEU A 47 12.04 -1.58 2.68
CA LEU A 47 11.22 -2.58 3.37
C LEU A 47 11.83 -3.02 4.70
N GLU A 48 13.15 -3.26 4.74
CA GLU A 48 13.88 -3.57 5.98
C GLU A 48 13.74 -2.44 7.01
N LYS A 49 13.88 -1.18 6.59
CA LYS A 49 13.70 -0.03 7.49
C LYS A 49 12.26 0.09 8.00
N ILE A 50 11.28 -0.04 7.10
CA ILE A 50 9.86 0.04 7.44
C ILE A 50 9.49 -1.05 8.46
N THR A 51 9.96 -2.27 8.24
CA THR A 51 9.61 -3.44 9.06
C THR A 51 10.48 -3.59 10.32
N SER A 52 11.52 -2.76 10.49
CA SER A 52 12.43 -2.82 11.64
C SER A 52 11.74 -2.61 13.00
N TYR A 53 10.58 -1.95 13.01
CA TYR A 53 9.78 -1.69 14.21
C TYR A 53 8.63 -2.70 14.42
N GLY A 54 8.42 -3.62 13.47
CA GLY A 54 7.38 -4.63 13.52
C GLY A 54 6.67 -4.84 12.18
N PRO A 55 5.77 -5.84 12.09
CA PRO A 55 4.97 -6.08 10.90
C PRO A 55 4.01 -4.91 10.65
N VAL A 56 3.96 -4.42 9.41
CA VAL A 56 3.03 -3.39 8.95
C VAL A 56 2.49 -3.78 7.59
N GLN A 57 1.28 -3.34 7.25
CA GLN A 57 0.76 -3.47 5.90
C GLN A 57 1.45 -2.45 5.00
N ILE A 58 2.06 -2.89 3.89
CA ILE A 58 2.79 -1.99 2.99
C ILE A 58 2.02 -1.87 1.68
N GLU A 59 1.67 -0.65 1.32
CA GLU A 59 0.90 -0.35 0.13
C GLU A 59 1.67 0.55 -0.83
N LEU A 60 1.41 0.37 -2.13
CA LEU A 60 1.89 1.26 -3.18
C LEU A 60 0.88 1.30 -4.33
N LEU A 61 0.93 2.39 -5.09
CA LEU A 61 0.24 2.51 -6.37
C LEU A 61 1.29 2.67 -7.46
N THR A 62 1.08 2.02 -8.59
CA THR A 62 2.00 2.04 -9.73
C THR A 62 1.21 2.00 -11.04
N ASP A 63 1.86 2.34 -12.15
CA ASP A 63 1.30 2.14 -13.49
C ASP A 63 0.90 0.68 -13.72
N ASP A 64 -0.22 0.49 -14.40
CA ASP A 64 -0.73 -0.82 -14.81
C ASP A 64 0.02 -1.33 -16.05
N THR A 65 1.26 -1.78 -15.84
CA THR A 65 2.08 -2.40 -16.89
C THR A 65 2.64 -3.74 -16.41
N GLU A 66 2.84 -4.69 -17.32
CA GLU A 66 3.45 -5.98 -16.99
C GLU A 66 4.87 -5.84 -16.43
N LYS A 67 5.60 -4.80 -16.84
CA LYS A 67 6.94 -4.50 -16.33
C LYS A 67 6.90 -4.11 -14.85
N THR A 68 6.01 -3.20 -14.48
CA THR A 68 5.87 -2.70 -13.10
C THR A 68 5.29 -3.77 -12.18
N LYS A 69 4.27 -4.52 -12.62
CA LYS A 69 3.72 -5.68 -11.89
C LYS A 69 4.81 -6.69 -11.54
N LYS A 70 5.52 -7.22 -12.55
CA LYS A 70 6.60 -8.20 -12.35
C LYS A 70 7.71 -7.68 -11.44
N PHE A 71 8.00 -6.39 -11.48
CA PHE A 71 8.99 -5.79 -10.59
C PHE A 71 8.56 -5.88 -9.12
N TYR A 72 7.37 -5.40 -8.77
CA TYR A 72 6.89 -5.44 -7.39
C TYR A 72 6.59 -6.88 -6.91
N GLU A 73 6.05 -7.73 -7.78
CA GLU A 73 5.88 -9.17 -7.51
C GLU A 73 7.22 -9.86 -7.21
N SER A 74 8.30 -9.49 -7.92
CA SER A 74 9.65 -10.04 -7.67
C SER A 74 10.26 -9.64 -6.31
N VAL A 75 9.61 -8.72 -5.60
CA VAL A 75 9.96 -8.23 -4.26
C VAL A 75 8.92 -8.62 -3.21
N GLY A 76 7.93 -9.45 -3.59
CA GLY A 76 6.97 -10.04 -2.67
C GLY A 76 5.66 -9.26 -2.49
N PHE A 77 5.42 -8.22 -3.29
CA PHE A 77 4.10 -7.59 -3.33
C PHE A 77 3.11 -8.49 -4.09
N VAL A 78 1.86 -8.49 -3.64
CA VAL A 78 0.73 -9.14 -4.31
C VAL A 78 -0.27 -8.10 -4.76
N GLN A 79 -1.00 -8.38 -5.84
CA GLN A 79 -2.05 -7.46 -6.30
C GLN A 79 -3.24 -7.52 -5.33
N VAL A 80 -3.87 -6.37 -5.04
CA VAL A 80 -5.04 -6.30 -4.13
C VAL A 80 -6.16 -7.26 -4.54
N LYS A 81 -6.35 -7.47 -5.85
CA LYS A 81 -7.33 -8.42 -6.40
C LYS A 81 -7.09 -9.87 -5.98
N GLU A 82 -5.85 -10.26 -5.69
CA GLU A 82 -5.49 -11.62 -5.24
C GLU A 82 -5.86 -11.85 -3.78
N MET A 83 -6.23 -10.80 -3.06
CA MET A 83 -6.69 -10.84 -1.67
C MET A 83 -8.22 -10.72 -1.56
N ASP A 84 -8.96 -10.95 -2.65
CA ASP A 84 -10.42 -10.72 -2.74
C ASP A 84 -10.82 -9.30 -2.30
N ALA A 85 -9.94 -8.32 -2.56
CA ALA A 85 -10.10 -6.93 -2.17
C ALA A 85 -10.04 -5.98 -3.38
N VAL A 86 -10.46 -4.73 -3.17
CA VAL A 86 -10.37 -3.64 -4.16
C VAL A 86 -9.78 -2.39 -3.53
N SER A 87 -8.99 -1.64 -4.31
CA SER A 87 -8.45 -0.34 -3.92
C SER A 87 -9.31 0.78 -4.49
N TYR A 88 -9.60 1.80 -3.68
CA TYR A 88 -10.29 3.02 -4.10
C TYR A 88 -9.41 4.24 -3.81
N ILE A 89 -9.37 5.17 -4.76
CA ILE A 89 -8.63 6.44 -4.62
C ILE A 89 -9.59 7.58 -4.94
N LYS A 90 -9.61 8.61 -4.08
CA LYS A 90 -10.24 9.89 -4.37
C LYS A 90 -9.13 10.92 -4.57
N ASP A 91 -8.91 11.33 -5.82
CA ASP A 91 -7.97 12.41 -6.14
C ASP A 91 -8.68 13.76 -6.17
N THR A 92 -8.31 14.67 -5.28
CA THR A 92 -8.89 16.03 -5.19
C THR A 92 -7.94 17.11 -5.71
N ARG A 93 -6.86 16.74 -6.40
CA ARG A 93 -5.85 17.67 -6.93
C ARG A 93 -6.21 18.19 -8.33
N ARG A 94 -7.46 17.99 -8.75
CA ARG A 94 -8.03 18.50 -9.99
C ARG A 94 -9.01 19.62 -9.69
#